data_AF-A0A9D8Q3K0-F1
#
_entry.id   AF-A0A9D8Q3K0-F1
#
_cell.length_a   1.000
_cell.length_b   1.000
_cell.length_c   1.000
_cell.angle_alpha   90.00
_cell.angle_beta   90.00
_cell.angle_gamma   90.00
#
_symmetry.space_group_name_H-M   'P 1'
#
loop_
_entity.id
_entity.type
_entity.pdbx_description
1 polymer ?
#
loop_
_entity_poly.entity_id
_entity_poly.type
_entity_poly.pdbx_seq_one_letter_code
_entity_poly.pdbx_strand_id
1 'polypeptide(L)' 'AFQSLVDIGAVESRRGMGMFVAQGGRERLLAHAREQFLTQEWPRVLTRIQALGLDPEHLLKQGGKDE' A
#
# COMPACT_ATOMS: atom_id res chain seq x y z
N ALA A 1 15.50 -2.52 -3.54
CA ALA A 1 14.10 -2.52 -4.01
C ALA A 1 13.60 -3.94 -4.30
N PHE A 2 14.26 -4.73 -5.14
CA PHE A 2 13.81 -6.10 -5.46
C PHE A 2 13.86 -7.09 -4.29
N GLN A 3 14.82 -6.95 -3.37
CA GLN A 3 14.90 -7.79 -2.18
C GLN A 3 13.61 -7.71 -1.35
N SER A 4 13.06 -6.52 -1.15
CA SER A 4 11.80 -6.32 -0.41
C SER A 4 10.62 -7.04 -1.06
N LEU A 5 10.58 -7.13 -2.40
CA LEU A 5 9.54 -7.89 -3.11
C LEU A 5 9.71 -9.41 -2.96
N VAL A 6 10.96 -9.87 -2.87
CA VAL A 6 11.28 -11.28 -2.55
C VAL A 6 10.87 -11.60 -1.11
N ASP A 7 11.16 -10.70 -0.17
CA ASP A 7 10.81 -10.86 1.25
C ASP A 7 9.28 -10.91 1.46
N ILE A 8 8.51 -10.12 0.69
CA ILE A 8 7.04 -10.14 0.66
C ILE A 8 6.50 -11.39 -0.08
N GLY A 9 7.35 -12.12 -0.79
CA GLY A 9 6.96 -13.25 -1.64
C GLY A 9 6.15 -12.82 -2.88
N ALA A 10 6.27 -11.55 -3.28
CA ALA A 10 5.64 -11.01 -4.49
C ALA A 10 6.36 -11.49 -5.75
N VAL A 11 7.67 -11.72 -5.65
CA VAL A 11 8.51 -12.25 -6.74
C VAL A 11 9.35 -13.43 -6.26
N GLU A 12 9.64 -14.35 -7.17
CA GLU A 12 10.49 -15.51 -6.97
C GLU A 12 11.66 -15.50 -7.95
N SER A 13 12.84 -15.96 -7.52
CA SER A 13 13.99 -16.14 -8.40
C SER A 13 13.99 -17.56 -8.95
N ARG A 14 14.12 -17.69 -10.27
CA ARG A 14 14.28 -18.98 -10.94
C ARG A 14 15.72 -19.11 -11.44
N ARG A 15 16.40 -20.20 -11.07
CA ARG A 15 17.82 -20.43 -11.38
C ARG A 15 18.08 -20.27 -12.88
N GLY A 16 18.98 -19.36 -13.24
CA GLY A 16 19.38 -19.08 -14.62
C GLY A 16 18.36 -18.33 -15.47
N MET A 17 17.18 -17.98 -14.93
CA MET A 17 16.07 -17.38 -15.71
C MET A 17 15.62 -16.00 -15.21
N GLY A 18 16.15 -15.52 -14.08
CA GLY A 18 15.84 -14.19 -13.53
C GLY A 18 14.71 -14.21 -12.49
N MET A 19 14.02 -13.07 -12.33
CA MET A 19 12.93 -12.90 -11.36
C MET A 19 11.56 -12.94 -12.03
N PHE A 20 10.63 -13.63 -11.41
CA PHE A 20 9.26 -13.80 -11.88
C PHE A 20 8.28 -13.37 -10.80
N VAL A 21 7.12 -12.85 -11.19
CA VAL A 21 6.02 -12.62 -10.26
C VAL A 21 5.53 -13.97 -9.76
N ALA A 22 5.54 -14.16 -8.45
CA ALA A 22 5.05 -15.40 -7.86
C ALA A 22 3.52 -15.49 -8.03
N GLN A 23 2.97 -16.70 -8.04
CA GLN A 23 1.52 -16.87 -8.09
C GLN A 23 0.87 -16.20 -6.87
N GLY A 24 -0.08 -15.29 -7.08
CA GLY A 24 -0.66 -14.48 -6.01
C GLY A 24 0.23 -13.34 -5.51
N GLY A 25 1.34 -13.04 -6.20
CA GLY A 25 2.33 -12.07 -5.77
C GLY A 25 1.81 -10.64 -5.73
N ARG A 26 0.88 -10.30 -6.65
CA ARG A 26 0.20 -9.00 -6.66
C ARG A 26 -0.67 -8.82 -5.42
N GLU A 27 -1.44 -9.85 -5.06
CA GLU A 27 -2.31 -9.85 -3.89
C GLU A 27 -1.50 -9.71 -2.60
N ARG A 28 -0.38 -10.44 -2.50
CA ARG A 28 0.55 -10.31 -1.36
C ARG A 28 1.15 -8.92 -1.25
N LEU A 29 1.59 -8.34 -2.37
CA LEU A 29 2.14 -6.99 -2.39
C LEU A 29 1.09 -5.96 -1.96
N LEU A 30 -0.15 -6.07 -2.46
CA LEU A 30 -1.24 -5.18 -2.08
C LEU A 30 -1.63 -5.33 -0.61
N ALA A 31 -1.65 -6.54 -0.08
CA ALA A 31 -1.91 -6.80 1.33
C ALA A 31 -0.84 -6.15 2.21
N HIS A 32 0.43 -6.32 1.87
CA HIS A 32 1.53 -5.70 2.59
C HIS A 32 1.49 -4.17 2.52
N ALA A 33 1.26 -3.60 1.33
CA ALA A 33 1.13 -2.15 1.18
C ALA A 33 -0.03 -1.57 2.00
N ARG A 34 -1.18 -2.28 2.04
CA ARG A 34 -2.32 -1.89 2.87
C ARG A 34 -1.97 -1.89 4.35
N GLU A 35 -1.29 -2.93 4.82
CA GLU A 35 -0.84 -3.03 6.21
C GLU A 35 0.12 -1.90 6.57
N GLN A 36 1.14 -1.64 5.73
CA GLN A 36 2.08 -0.54 5.93
C GLN A 36 1.37 0.82 5.98
N PHE A 37 0.44 1.06 5.06
CA PHE A 37 -0.35 2.29 5.05
C PHE A 37 -1.15 2.46 6.34
N LEU A 38 -1.90 1.43 6.75
CA LEU A 38 -2.75 1.49 7.94
C LEU A 38 -1.95 1.64 9.24
N THR A 39 -0.75 1.06 9.31
CA THR A 39 0.07 1.06 10.53
C THR A 39 0.97 2.29 10.65
N GLN A 40 1.49 2.82 9.52
CA GLN A 40 2.50 3.88 9.56
C GLN A 40 2.00 5.23 9.03
N GLU A 41 1.18 5.22 7.99
CA GLU A 41 0.77 6.45 7.29
C GLU A 41 -0.57 6.96 7.81
N TRP A 42 -1.57 6.08 7.94
CA TRP A 42 -2.92 6.43 8.34
C TRP A 42 -2.99 7.22 9.66
N PRO A 43 -2.25 6.86 10.73
CA PRO A 43 -2.27 7.65 11.96
C PRO A 43 -1.77 9.09 11.75
N ARG A 44 -0.79 9.29 10.86
CA ARG A 44 -0.22 10.62 10.54
C ARG A 44 -1.21 11.44 9.73
N VAL A 45 -1.87 10.81 8.76
CA VAL A 45 -2.95 11.41 7.97
C VAL A 45 -4.10 11.85 8.87
N LEU A 46 -4.56 10.95 9.75
CA LEU A 46 -5.65 11.24 10.69
C LEU A 46 -5.29 12.39 11.64
N THR A 47 -4.08 12.40 12.20
CA THR A 47 -3.58 13.49 13.05
C THR A 47 -3.66 14.83 12.31
N ARG A 48 -3.26 14.86 11.04
CA ARG A 48 -3.29 16.08 10.22
C ARG A 48 -4.72 16.54 9.94
N ILE A 49 -5.63 15.61 9.61
CA ILE A 49 -7.05 15.90 9.40
C ILE A 49 -7.65 16.55 10.65
N GLN A 50 -7.39 15.95 11.82
CA GLN A 50 -7.86 16.47 13.11
C GLN A 50 -7.25 17.85 13.44
N ALA A 51 -5.95 18.03 13.23
CA ALA A 51 -5.27 19.31 13.49
C ALA A 51 -5.79 20.46 12.63
N LEU A 52 -6.27 20.15 11.42
CA LEU A 52 -6.87 21.13 10.50
C LEU A 52 -8.38 21.32 10.71
N GLY A 53 -8.99 20.59 11.67
CA GLY A 53 -10.43 20.63 11.91
C GLY A 53 -11.25 20.11 10.72
N LEU A 54 -10.68 19.24 9.89
CA LEU A 54 -11.35 18.68 8.72
C LEU A 54 -12.20 17.47 9.12
N ASP A 55 -13.40 17.39 8.56
CA ASP A 55 -14.27 16.22 8.70
C ASP A 55 -13.88 15.13 7.68
N PRO A 56 -13.43 13.93 8.12
CA PRO A 56 -13.12 12.82 7.24
C PRO A 56 -14.26 12.46 6.28
N GLU A 57 -15.52 12.51 6.72
CA GLU A 57 -16.66 12.15 5.86
C GLU A 57 -16.82 13.14 4.70
N HIS A 58 -16.56 14.42 4.95
CA HIS A 58 -16.57 15.44 3.91
C HIS A 58 -15.41 15.26 2.93
N LEU A 59 -14.21 14.95 3.43
CA LEU A 59 -13.02 14.71 2.60
C LEU A 59 -13.23 13.51 1.65
N LEU A 60 -13.83 12.43 2.13
CA LEU A 60 -14.14 11.25 1.30
C LEU A 60 -15.14 11.56 0.18
N LYS A 61 -16.09 12.48 0.42
CA LYS A 61 -17.05 12.94 -0.60
C LYS A 61 -16.42 13.88 -1.63
N GLN A 62 -15.40 14.65 -1.24
CA GLN A 62 -14.66 15.53 -2.15
C GLN A 62 -13.67 14.76 -3.03
N GLY A 63 -12.94 13.80 -2.46
CA GLY A 63 -11.96 13.00 -3.22
C GLY A 63 -12.58 12.03 -4.24
N GLY A 64 -13.90 11.86 -4.24
CA GLY A 64 -14.65 11.13 -5.27
C GLY A 64 -15.17 12.02 -6.41
N LYS A 65 -14.92 13.33 -6.37
CA LYS A 65 -15.23 14.29 -7.43
C LYS A 65 -13.98 14.58 -8.26
N ASP A 66 -13.40 13.55 -8.87
CA ASP A 66 -12.56 13.73 -10.04
C ASP A 66 -13.24 12.96 -11.18
N GLU A 67 -13.81 13.73 -12.11
CA GLU A 67 -14.34 13.29 -13.41
C GLU A 67 -13.18 13.13 -14.41
#